data_AF-A0A355S8Z5-F1
#
_entry.id   AF-A0A355S8Z5-F1
#
_cell.length_a   1.000
_cell.length_b   1.000
_cell.length_c   1.000
_cell.angle_alpha   90.00
_cell.angle_beta   90.00
_cell.angle_gamma   90.00
#
_symmetry.space_group_name_H-M   'P 1'
#
loop_
_entity.id
_entity.type
_entity.pdbx_description
1 polymer ?
#
loop_
_entity_poly.entity_id
_entity_poly.type
_entity_poly.pdbx_seq_one_letter_code
_entity_poly.pdbx_strand_id
1 'polypeptide(L)'
;MIFRLTGIVLILVSVGAVIAHHAGWALPTLDWFFSFESKEMELASASWWKKNQANIVGYILCGVLLGAGVLSVVRQARRVHWNPQTLRKLKRFKSIARGYVSLWILSGLLFLTLLDHALVGKKALLVKYEGKLYSPAFSQESYIAEKFGQAGKSEADYRQLKETFENDGKENWVLL
;
A
#
# COMPACT_ATOMS: atom_id res chain seq x y z
N MET A 1 12.62 -21.78 -12.79
CA MET A 1 12.94 -20.89 -11.66
C MET A 1 11.96 -19.73 -11.56
N ILE A 2 11.74 -18.97 -12.64
CA ILE A 2 10.88 -17.76 -12.66
C ILE A 2 9.49 -18.00 -12.08
N PHE A 3 8.78 -19.05 -12.46
CA PHE A 3 7.42 -19.24 -11.96
C PHE A 3 7.32 -19.75 -10.50
N ARG A 4 8.36 -20.43 -10.01
CA ARG A 4 8.47 -20.70 -8.56
C ARG A 4 8.70 -19.40 -7.80
N LEU A 5 9.51 -18.51 -8.36
CA LEU A 5 9.71 -17.16 -7.83
C LEU A 5 8.40 -16.36 -7.85
N THR A 6 7.62 -16.39 -8.92
CA THR A 6 6.32 -15.68 -8.97
C THR A 6 5.32 -16.27 -7.98
N GLY A 7 5.26 -17.60 -7.84
CA GLY A 7 4.42 -18.25 -6.83
C GLY A 7 4.81 -17.90 -5.40
N ILE A 8 6.12 -17.87 -5.10
CA ILE A 8 6.65 -17.44 -3.80
C ILE A 8 6.33 -15.95 -3.55
N VAL A 9 6.50 -15.09 -4.55
CA VAL A 9 6.16 -13.65 -4.44
C VAL A 9 4.67 -13.47 -4.15
N LEU A 10 3.78 -14.20 -4.84
CA LEU A 10 2.33 -14.14 -4.57
C LEU A 10 1.98 -14.56 -3.13
N ILE A 11 2.64 -15.61 -2.62
CA ILE A 11 2.46 -16.06 -1.24
C ILE A 11 2.99 -15.00 -0.26
N LEU A 12 4.18 -14.45 -0.50
CA LEU A 12 4.77 -13.42 0.36
C LEU A 12 3.93 -12.14 0.39
N VAL A 13 3.40 -11.71 -0.76
CA VAL A 13 2.53 -10.53 -0.85
C VAL A 13 1.23 -10.74 -0.09
N SER A 14 0.57 -11.89 -0.26
CA SER A 14 -0.70 -12.17 0.43
C SER A 14 -0.53 -12.36 1.94
N VAL A 15 0.51 -13.08 2.39
CA VAL A 15 0.83 -13.20 3.83
C VAL A 15 1.23 -11.84 4.40
N GLY A 16 2.07 -11.09 3.68
CA GLY A 16 2.50 -9.75 4.08
C GLY A 16 1.34 -8.79 4.23
N ALA A 17 0.33 -8.85 3.36
CA ALA A 17 -0.88 -8.01 3.46
C ALA A 17 -1.69 -8.30 4.73
N VAL A 18 -1.88 -9.58 5.06
CA VAL A 18 -2.61 -10.00 6.27
C VAL A 18 -1.85 -9.59 7.54
N ILE A 19 -0.52 -9.73 7.56
CA ILE A 19 0.31 -9.31 8.69
C ILE A 19 0.27 -7.79 8.85
N ALA A 20 0.40 -7.03 7.75
CA ALA A 20 0.37 -5.57 7.78
C ALA A 20 -0.98 -5.07 8.31
N HIS A 21 -2.08 -5.69 7.89
CA HIS A 21 -3.42 -5.38 8.40
C HIS A 21 -3.54 -5.62 9.92
N HIS A 22 -3.05 -6.76 10.41
CA HIS A 22 -3.04 -7.04 11.85
C HIS A 22 -2.09 -6.13 12.65
N ALA A 23 -1.03 -5.63 12.02
CA ALA A 23 -0.12 -4.66 12.62
C ALA A 23 -0.64 -3.20 12.54
N GLY A 24 -1.76 -2.95 11.85
CA GLY A 24 -2.29 -1.60 11.61
C GLY A 24 -1.43 -0.75 10.68
N TRP A 25 -0.56 -1.38 9.87
CA TRP A 25 0.36 -0.71 8.96
C TRP A 25 -0.25 -0.55 7.57
N ALA A 26 -0.40 0.69 7.13
CA ALA A 26 -0.78 1.04 5.76
C ALA A 26 0.46 1.05 4.87
N LEU A 27 0.89 -0.12 4.41
CA LEU A 27 1.93 -0.22 3.39
C LEU A 27 1.32 0.09 2.02
N PRO A 28 1.88 1.03 1.23
CA PRO A 28 1.25 1.60 0.03
C PRO A 28 0.64 0.60 -0.98
N THR A 29 1.19 -0.61 -1.08
CA THR A 29 0.73 -1.66 -2.02
C THR A 29 -0.07 -2.78 -1.35
N LEU A 30 0.07 -2.95 -0.04
CA LEU A 30 -0.58 -4.02 0.72
C LEU A 30 -1.87 -3.52 1.38
N ASP A 31 -1.96 -2.21 1.64
CA ASP A 31 -3.13 -1.57 2.24
C ASP A 31 -4.34 -1.55 1.29
N TRP A 32 -4.10 -1.52 -0.02
CA TRP A 32 -5.15 -1.57 -1.05
C TRP A 32 -6.10 -2.77 -0.89
N PHE A 33 -5.60 -3.90 -0.39
CA PHE A 33 -6.42 -5.09 -0.16
C PHE A 33 -7.56 -4.86 0.84
N PHE A 34 -7.34 -3.97 1.80
CA PHE A 34 -8.26 -3.69 2.89
C PHE A 34 -8.82 -2.27 2.85
N SER A 35 -8.52 -1.49 1.80
CA SER A 35 -8.96 -0.09 1.66
C SER A 35 -10.41 0.08 1.18
N PHE A 36 -11.19 -1.02 1.06
CA PHE A 36 -12.58 -1.00 0.58
C PHE A 36 -13.60 -0.54 1.65
N GLU A 37 -13.14 0.07 2.73
CA GLU A 37 -14.00 0.57 3.80
C GLU A 37 -14.72 1.85 3.35
N SER A 38 -16.05 1.87 3.48
CA SER A 38 -16.84 3.06 3.16
C SER A 38 -16.62 4.11 4.24
N LYS A 39 -15.98 5.23 3.90
CA LYS A 39 -15.67 6.37 4.80
C LYS A 39 -16.89 7.13 5.36
N GLU A 40 -18.11 6.69 5.04
CA GLU A 40 -19.34 7.34 5.50
C GLU A 40 -19.78 6.75 6.85
N MET A 41 -19.37 7.43 7.93
CA MET A 41 -19.66 7.06 9.33
C MET A 41 -21.16 6.93 9.63
N GLU A 42 -22.02 7.60 8.87
CA GLU A 42 -23.49 7.51 9.02
C GLU A 42 -24.11 6.25 8.39
N LEU A 43 -23.46 5.61 7.41
CA LEU A 43 -23.94 4.38 6.77
C LEU A 43 -23.39 3.10 7.41
N ALA A 44 -22.34 3.22 8.23
CA ALA A 44 -21.74 2.12 8.97
C ALA A 44 -22.60 1.63 10.15
N SER A 45 -23.53 2.47 10.65
CA SER A 45 -24.48 2.09 11.70
C SER A 45 -25.69 1.29 11.18
N ALA A 46 -25.93 1.30 9.87
CA ALA A 46 -27.17 0.79 9.28
C ALA A 46 -27.13 -0.70 8.87
N SER A 47 -25.95 -1.30 8.62
CA SER A 47 -25.87 -2.69 8.15
C SER A 47 -24.54 -3.36 8.48
N TRP A 48 -24.62 -4.59 9.04
CA TRP A 48 -23.48 -5.47 9.33
C TRP A 48 -22.57 -5.68 8.11
N TRP A 49 -23.17 -5.78 6.91
CA TRP A 49 -22.43 -6.00 5.68
C TRP A 49 -21.46 -4.85 5.40
N LYS A 50 -21.90 -3.59 5.53
CA LYS A 50 -21.03 -2.42 5.25
C LYS A 50 -19.85 -2.32 6.22
N LYS A 51 -20.07 -2.64 7.50
CA LYS A 51 -19.02 -2.62 8.53
C LYS A 51 -17.92 -3.65 8.25
N ASN A 52 -18.29 -4.84 7.74
CA ASN A 52 -17.34 -5.93 7.55
C ASN A 52 -16.90 -6.11 6.08
N GLN A 53 -17.45 -5.32 5.16
CA GLN A 53 -17.21 -5.47 3.71
C GLN A 53 -15.71 -5.40 3.37
N ALA A 54 -14.99 -4.42 3.95
CA ALA A 54 -13.56 -4.23 3.68
C ALA A 54 -12.74 -5.46 4.08
N ASN A 55 -12.99 -5.98 5.28
CA ASN A 55 -12.29 -7.15 5.80
C ASN A 55 -12.64 -8.41 5.01
N ILE A 56 -13.93 -8.64 4.71
CA ILE A 56 -14.40 -9.80 3.96
C ILE A 56 -13.76 -9.81 2.56
N VAL A 57 -13.79 -8.67 1.84
CA VAL A 57 -13.20 -8.55 0.51
C VAL A 57 -11.68 -8.76 0.59
N GLY A 58 -11.00 -8.13 1.55
CA GLY A 58 -9.55 -8.24 1.71
C GLY A 58 -9.09 -9.67 1.99
N TYR A 59 -9.75 -10.38 2.91
CA TYR A 59 -9.43 -11.79 3.21
C TYR A 59 -9.74 -12.72 2.04
N ILE A 60 -10.85 -12.51 1.32
CA ILE A 60 -11.16 -13.31 0.12
C ILE A 60 -10.08 -13.12 -0.95
N LEU A 61 -9.68 -11.87 -1.21
CA LEU A 61 -8.70 -11.55 -2.24
C LEU A 61 -7.30 -12.09 -1.88
N CYS A 62 -6.90 -11.98 -0.62
CA CYS A 62 -5.68 -12.60 -0.10
C CYS A 62 -5.74 -14.12 -0.16
N GLY A 63 -6.89 -14.74 0.15
CA GLY A 63 -7.09 -16.19 0.08
C GLY A 63 -7.00 -16.72 -1.36
N VAL A 64 -7.57 -16.00 -2.33
CA VAL A 64 -7.45 -16.34 -3.77
C VAL A 64 -6.00 -16.25 -4.23
N LEU A 65 -5.28 -15.19 -3.84
CA LEU A 65 -3.86 -15.03 -4.18
C LEU A 65 -2.98 -16.10 -3.54
N LEU A 66 -3.21 -16.43 -2.26
CA LEU A 66 -2.54 -17.53 -1.58
C LEU A 66 -2.79 -18.85 -2.31
N GLY A 67 -4.05 -19.15 -2.61
CA GLY A 67 -4.44 -20.36 -3.33
C GLY A 67 -3.77 -20.45 -4.70
N ALA A 68 -3.77 -19.37 -5.47
CA ALA A 68 -3.10 -19.28 -6.77
C ALA A 68 -1.58 -19.42 -6.66
N GLY A 69 -0.96 -18.81 -5.64
CA GLY A 69 0.47 -18.90 -5.36
C GLY A 69 0.88 -20.33 -5.00
N VAL A 70 0.19 -20.97 -4.07
CA VAL A 70 0.41 -22.37 -3.68
C VAL A 70 0.18 -23.30 -4.87
N LEU A 71 -0.90 -23.11 -5.64
CA LEU A 71 -1.15 -23.86 -6.87
C LEU A 71 -0.04 -23.69 -7.90
N SER A 72 0.46 -22.47 -8.08
CA SER A 72 1.59 -22.19 -8.96
C SER A 72 2.89 -22.83 -8.48
N VAL A 73 3.08 -23.07 -7.17
CA VAL A 73 4.27 -23.77 -6.67
C VAL A 73 4.11 -25.29 -6.78
N VAL A 74 2.93 -25.82 -6.46
CA VAL A 74 2.62 -27.26 -6.41
C VAL A 74 2.38 -27.85 -7.79
N ARG A 75 1.65 -27.16 -8.68
CA ARG A 75 1.38 -27.64 -10.06
C ARG A 75 2.56 -27.44 -11.00
N GLN A 76 3.65 -26.82 -10.55
CA GLN A 76 4.82 -26.50 -11.35
C GLN A 76 5.84 -27.64 -11.43
N ALA A 77 5.35 -28.79 -11.89
CA ALA A 77 6.16 -29.79 -12.57
C ALA A 77 6.36 -29.45 -14.06
N ARG A 78 5.65 -28.44 -14.62
CA ARG A 78 5.84 -28.01 -16.01
C ARG A 78 6.98 -26.99 -16.13
N ARG A 79 8.13 -27.45 -16.65
CA ARG A 79 9.21 -26.58 -17.13
C ARG A 79 8.66 -25.70 -18.25
N VAL A 80 8.63 -24.39 -18.03
CA VAL A 80 8.33 -23.44 -19.10
C VAL A 80 9.52 -23.41 -20.05
N HIS A 81 9.33 -24.03 -21.21
CA HIS A 81 10.27 -23.94 -22.32
C HIS A 81 10.09 -22.57 -22.96
N TRP A 82 10.96 -21.63 -22.57
CA TRP A 82 11.03 -20.34 -23.23
C TRP A 82 11.38 -20.57 -24.69
N ASN A 83 10.61 -19.98 -25.60
CA ASN A 83 10.92 -20.05 -27.02
C ASN A 83 12.36 -19.51 -27.21
N PRO A 84 13.28 -20.26 -27.85
CA PRO A 84 14.66 -19.83 -28.07
C PRO A 84 14.76 -18.47 -28.77
N GLN A 85 13.74 -18.11 -29.57
CA GLN A 85 13.65 -16.79 -30.19
C GLN A 85 13.46 -15.67 -29.17
N THR A 86 12.65 -15.90 -28.12
CA THR A 86 12.43 -14.92 -27.04
C THR A 86 13.71 -14.67 -26.25
N LEU A 87 14.49 -15.72 -25.96
CA LEU A 87 15.77 -15.58 -25.27
C LEU A 87 16.80 -14.80 -26.09
N ARG A 88 16.85 -15.03 -27.41
CA ARG A 88 17.71 -14.27 -28.32
C ARG A 88 17.32 -12.79 -28.38
N LYS A 89 16.02 -12.49 -28.46
CA LYS A 89 15.51 -11.11 -28.43
C LYS A 89 15.86 -10.40 -27.11
N LEU A 90 15.72 -11.08 -25.97
CA LEU A 90 16.03 -10.51 -24.66
C LEU A 90 17.53 -10.23 -24.48
N LYS A 91 18.40 -11.13 -24.98
CA LYS A 91 19.85 -10.90 -25.02
C LYS A 91 20.21 -9.70 -25.89
N ARG A 92 19.58 -9.55 -27.06
CA ARG A 92 19.77 -8.40 -27.95
C ARG A 92 19.26 -7.09 -27.32
N PHE A 93 18.16 -7.15 -26.57
CA PHE A 93 17.69 -5.98 -25.81
C PHE A 93 18.70 -5.58 -24.74
N LYS A 94 19.23 -6.54 -23.97
CA LYS A 94 20.23 -6.27 -22.93
C LYS A 94 21.56 -5.75 -23.49
N SER A 95 21.93 -6.11 -24.73
CA SER A 95 23.13 -5.57 -25.38
C SER A 95 22.99 -4.10 -25.83
N ILE A 96 21.77 -3.56 -25.92
CA ILE A 96 21.56 -2.15 -26.25
C ILE A 96 21.66 -1.36 -24.93
N ALA A 97 22.84 -0.82 -24.64
CA ALA A 97 23.13 -0.13 -23.38
C ALA A 97 22.09 0.96 -23.04
N ARG A 98 21.72 1.81 -24.02
CA ARG A 98 20.74 2.90 -23.81
C ARG A 98 19.33 2.38 -23.50
N GLY A 99 18.91 1.29 -24.16
CA GLY A 99 17.61 0.66 -23.93
C GLY A 99 17.54 -0.11 -22.61
N TYR A 100 18.66 -0.68 -22.18
CA TYR A 100 18.76 -1.33 -20.87
C TYR A 100 18.76 -0.32 -19.73
N VAL A 101 19.45 0.81 -19.88
CA VAL A 101 19.42 1.91 -18.91
C VAL A 101 18.03 2.53 -18.80
N SER A 102 17.33 2.75 -19.92
CA SER A 102 15.95 3.26 -19.87
C SER A 102 14.99 2.30 -19.17
N LEU A 103 15.19 0.98 -19.30
CA LEU A 103 14.41 -0.01 -18.55
C LEU A 103 14.62 0.13 -17.04
N TRP A 104 15.86 0.36 -16.59
CA TRP A 104 16.15 0.60 -15.18
C TRP A 104 15.55 1.90 -14.67
N ILE A 105 15.64 2.99 -15.43
CA ILE A 105 15.02 4.28 -15.09
C ILE A 105 13.50 4.11 -14.96
N LEU A 106 12.87 3.49 -15.96
CA LEU A 106 11.43 3.25 -15.95
C LEU A 106 11.01 2.34 -14.80
N SER A 107 11.79 1.29 -14.51
CA SER A 107 11.56 0.41 -13.36
C SER A 107 11.71 1.14 -12.03
N GLY A 108 12.67 2.07 -11.91
CA GLY A 108 12.84 2.91 -10.73
C GLY A 108 11.69 3.89 -10.56
N LEU A 109 11.24 4.51 -11.65
CA LEU A 109 10.08 5.40 -11.62
C LEU A 109 8.79 4.63 -11.27
N LEU A 110 8.62 3.43 -11.81
CA LEU A 110 7.53 2.53 -11.42
C LEU A 110 7.61 2.19 -9.92
N PHE A 111 8.80 1.92 -9.40
CA PHE A 111 8.98 1.71 -7.96
C PHE A 111 8.58 2.95 -7.15
N LEU A 112 8.99 4.15 -7.57
CA LEU A 112 8.57 5.39 -6.90
C LEU A 112 7.05 5.59 -6.93
N THR A 113 6.37 5.24 -8.01
CA THR A 113 4.90 5.33 -8.09
C THR A 113 4.19 4.37 -7.12
N LEU A 114 4.82 3.25 -6.75
CA LEU A 114 4.28 2.36 -5.74
C LEU A 114 4.32 2.99 -4.33
N LEU A 115 5.17 3.99 -4.09
CA LEU A 115 5.26 4.76 -2.83
C LEU A 115 4.52 6.11 -2.89
N ASP A 116 3.64 6.31 -3.88
CA ASP A 116 2.94 7.59 -4.10
C ASP A 116 2.12 8.04 -2.87
N HIS A 117 1.56 7.09 -2.11
CA HIS A 117 0.84 7.37 -0.86
C HIS A 117 1.69 8.08 0.21
N ALA A 118 3.01 7.85 0.22
CA ALA A 118 3.94 8.52 1.14
C ALA A 118 4.53 9.81 0.55
N LEU A 119 4.59 9.95 -0.78
CA LEU A 119 5.25 11.07 -1.45
C LEU A 119 4.30 12.23 -1.80
N VAL A 120 3.04 11.94 -2.14
CA VAL A 120 2.08 12.92 -2.68
C VAL A 120 0.75 12.91 -1.92
N GLY A 121 0.62 12.05 -0.90
CA GLY A 121 -0.61 11.89 -0.11
C GLY A 121 -1.08 13.17 0.58
N LYS A 122 -2.39 13.28 0.81
CA LYS A 122 -2.99 14.34 1.65
C LYS A 122 -2.79 14.12 3.15
N LYS A 123 -2.27 12.94 3.53
CA LYS A 123 -2.01 12.53 4.90
C LYS A 123 -0.59 12.95 5.29
N ALA A 124 -0.42 13.42 6.52
CA ALA A 124 0.93 13.69 7.04
C ALA A 124 1.73 12.39 7.22
N LEU A 125 3.02 12.46 6.92
CA LEU A 125 3.98 11.39 7.21
C LEU A 125 4.13 11.21 8.72
N LEU A 126 4.31 12.32 9.44
CA LEU A 126 4.40 12.34 10.91
C LEU A 126 3.71 13.58 11.49
N VAL A 127 3.03 13.39 12.61
CA VAL A 127 2.42 14.45 13.42
C VAL A 127 2.79 14.21 14.87
N LYS A 128 3.45 15.19 15.49
CA LYS A 128 3.61 15.23 16.95
C LYS A 128 2.48 16.08 17.53
N TYR A 129 1.65 15.47 18.36
CA TYR A 129 0.56 16.16 19.07
C TYR A 129 0.58 15.75 20.55
N GLU A 130 0.69 16.73 21.45
CA GLU A 130 0.65 16.55 22.91
C GLU A 130 1.62 15.45 23.42
N GLY A 131 2.85 15.45 22.90
CA GLY A 131 3.89 14.49 23.30
C GLY A 131 3.78 13.08 22.69
N LYS A 132 2.75 12.82 21.86
CA LYS A 132 2.59 11.56 21.13
C LYS A 132 2.90 11.74 19.65
N LEU A 133 3.52 10.73 19.05
CA LEU A 133 3.85 10.69 17.63
C LEU A 133 2.82 9.83 16.91
N TYR A 134 2.22 10.39 15.88
CA TYR A 134 1.25 9.74 14.99
C TYR A 134 1.81 9.74 13.58
N SER A 135 1.65 8.64 12.85
CA SER A 135 2.07 8.52 11.44
C SER A 135 0.87 8.21 10.53
N PRO A 136 0.03 9.21 10.19
CA PRO A 136 -1.17 9.02 9.40
C PRO A 136 -0.95 8.36 8.05
N ALA A 137 0.17 8.64 7.37
CA ALA A 137 0.50 8.04 6.08
C ALA A 137 0.75 6.52 6.13
N PHE A 138 1.18 6.00 7.28
CA PHE A 138 1.48 4.58 7.49
C PHE A 138 0.46 3.87 8.39
N SER A 139 -0.62 4.55 8.76
CA SER A 139 -1.69 3.98 9.58
C SER A 139 -2.92 3.73 8.73
N GLN A 140 -3.49 2.52 8.89
CA GLN A 140 -4.71 2.14 8.19
C GLN A 140 -5.94 2.94 8.69
N GLU A 141 -5.87 3.47 9.92
CA GLU A 141 -6.91 4.33 10.48
C GLU A 141 -6.76 5.78 10.01
N SER A 142 -7.85 6.35 9.48
CA SER A 142 -7.95 7.80 9.26
C SER A 142 -8.30 8.50 10.58
N TYR A 143 -7.39 9.36 11.04
CA TYR A 143 -7.63 10.17 12.24
C TYR A 143 -8.67 11.28 11.95
N ILE A 144 -9.64 11.41 12.85
CA ILE A 144 -10.70 12.44 12.81
C ILE A 144 -10.11 13.81 13.19
N ALA A 145 -10.56 14.89 12.54
CA ALA A 145 -10.16 16.26 12.81
C ALA A 145 -10.22 16.64 14.31
N GLU A 146 -11.27 16.20 15.03
CA GLU A 146 -11.42 16.43 16.48
C GLU A 146 -10.23 15.93 17.32
N LYS A 147 -9.52 14.87 16.90
CA LYS A 147 -8.36 14.32 17.63
C LYS A 147 -7.19 15.29 17.70
N PHE A 148 -7.09 16.23 16.76
CA PHE A 148 -6.03 17.23 16.69
C PHE A 148 -6.53 18.65 17.00
N GLY A 149 -7.72 18.77 17.59
CA GLY A 149 -8.32 20.06 17.95
C GLY A 149 -8.98 20.82 16.79
N GLN A 150 -9.17 20.18 15.62
CA GLN A 150 -9.91 20.77 14.50
C GLN A 150 -11.42 20.49 14.61
N ALA A 151 -12.23 21.44 14.16
CA ALA A 151 -13.69 21.29 14.14
C ALA A 151 -14.14 20.42 12.96
N GLY A 152 -14.79 19.29 13.27
CA GLY A 152 -15.46 18.45 12.27
C GLY A 152 -15.27 16.95 12.49
N LYS A 153 -16.23 16.15 12.02
CA LYS A 153 -16.19 14.67 12.04
C LYS A 153 -15.49 14.07 10.82
N SER A 154 -14.88 14.91 9.98
CA SER A 154 -14.17 14.50 8.76
C SER A 154 -12.71 14.17 9.07
N GLU A 155 -12.04 13.53 8.10
CA GLU A 155 -10.59 13.26 8.15
C GLU A 155 -9.81 14.57 8.37
N ALA A 156 -8.81 14.54 9.26
CA ALA A 156 -8.04 15.74 9.64
C ALA A 156 -7.35 16.40 8.44
N ASP A 157 -7.41 17.74 8.35
CA ASP A 157 -6.67 18.49 7.33
C ASP A 157 -5.27 18.83 7.85
N TYR A 158 -4.31 17.99 7.49
CA TYR A 158 -2.92 18.12 7.93
C TYR A 158 -2.20 19.35 7.38
N ARG A 159 -2.67 19.95 6.27
CA ARG A 159 -2.09 21.21 5.76
C ARG A 159 -2.48 22.38 6.66
N GLN A 160 -3.74 22.44 7.07
CA GLN A 160 -4.22 23.43 8.04
C GLN A 160 -3.58 23.23 9.42
N LEU A 161 -3.37 21.97 9.86
CA LEU A 161 -2.63 21.69 11.10
C LEU A 161 -1.20 22.24 11.05
N LYS A 162 -0.52 22.09 9.92
CA LYS A 162 0.84 22.61 9.75
C LYS A 162 0.87 24.12 9.94
N GLU A 163 -0.01 24.87 9.28
CA GLU A 163 -0.11 26.33 9.43
C GLU A 163 -0.46 26.73 10.87
N THR A 164 -1.39 26.00 11.51
CA THR A 164 -1.81 26.29 12.89
C THR A 164 -0.67 26.06 13.88
N PHE A 165 0.09 24.96 13.74
CA PHE A 165 1.21 24.64 14.63
C PHE A 165 2.44 25.52 14.39
N GLU A 166 2.68 25.95 13.15
CA GLU A 166 3.72 26.95 12.85
C GLU A 166 3.41 28.31 13.49
N ASN A 167 2.13 28.71 13.52
CA ASN A 167 1.70 29.97 14.16
C ASN A 167 1.65 29.90 15.70
N ASP A 168 1.31 28.74 16.27
CA ASP A 168 1.18 28.57 17.73
C ASP A 168 2.54 28.47 18.45
N GLY A 169 3.64 28.18 17.74
CA GLY A 169 5.00 28.12 18.31
C GLY A 169 5.22 27.06 19.40
N LYS A 170 4.28 26.12 19.56
CA LYS A 170 4.30 25.04 20.57
C LYS A 170 5.15 23.85 20.09
N GLU A 171 5.36 22.86 20.97
CA GLU A 171 6.12 21.63 20.68
C GLU A 171 5.51 20.70 19.61
N ASN A 172 4.34 21.03 19.06
CA ASN A 172 3.63 20.22 18.08
C ASN A 172 4.14 20.55 16.67
N TRP A 173 4.35 19.54 15.84
CA TRP A 173 4.83 19.72 14.48
C TRP A 173 4.25 18.66 13.56
N VAL A 174 4.14 19.01 12.28
CA VAL A 174 3.61 18.15 11.22
C VAL A 174 4.64 18.09 10.10
N LEU A 175 4.99 16.88 9.68
CA LEU A 175 5.77 16.61 8.49
C LEU A 175 4.86 15.97 7.45
N LEU A 176 4.70 16.70 6.35
CA LEU A 176 4.00 16.27 5.14
C LEU A 176 4.95 15.52 4.22
#